data_AF-A0A963H8W6-F1
#
_entry.id   AF-A0A963H8W6-F1
#
_cell.length_a   1.000
_cell.length_b   1.000
_cell.length_c   1.000
_cell.angle_alpha   90.00
_cell.angle_beta   90.00
_cell.angle_gamma   90.00
#
_symmetry.space_group_name_H-M   'P 1'
#
loop_
_entity.id
_entity.type
_entity.pdbx_description
1 polymer ?
#
loop_
_entity_poly.entity_id
_entity_poly.type
_entity_poly.pdbx_seq_one_letter_code
_entity_poly.pdbx_strand_id
1 'polypeptide(L)'
;MSRIRRLTKALCLLFATLPVTVPVSAQQVTGTLGSPSATTTISGKQLPAPQPKFGGVIKDNAVNSTQWWAPRIVPPKGAPNILFIMTDDAGFGVPSTFGGVIPTPTMDRIANAGLRYNRMFSTSLCSPTRAASLTGRNHHSVGFGVIAEQATGYPGYDSVIGVDNATIGRILRDNGYATAWFGKDHNTPTYEASQAEPFTQWPTGMGFDYFYGFVGGDA
;
A
#
# COMPACT_ATOMS: atom_id res chain seq x y z
N MET A 1 14.34 72.04 14.59
CA MET A 1 15.02 71.25 13.54
C MET A 1 14.60 69.80 13.65
N SER A 2 13.77 69.38 12.69
CA SER A 2 13.12 68.07 12.58
C SER A 2 14.12 66.96 12.28
N ARG A 3 14.03 65.81 12.97
CA ARG A 3 14.60 64.54 12.48
C ARG A 3 13.49 63.48 12.39
N ILE A 4 13.18 63.18 11.15
CA ILE A 4 12.19 62.25 10.62
C ILE A 4 12.54 60.81 10.99
N ARG A 5 11.64 60.11 11.68
CA ARG A 5 11.68 58.65 11.85
C ARG A 5 11.22 58.01 10.53
N ARG A 6 12.10 57.25 9.87
CA ARG A 6 11.74 56.44 8.69
C ARG A 6 11.01 55.19 9.15
N LEU A 7 9.72 55.11 8.81
CA LEU A 7 8.89 53.91 8.94
C LEU A 7 9.18 52.99 7.73
N THR A 8 10.00 51.97 7.89
CA THR A 8 10.13 50.90 6.88
C THR A 8 8.93 49.96 6.99
N LYS A 9 8.02 50.07 6.02
CA LYS A 9 6.92 49.12 5.83
C LYS A 9 7.50 47.76 5.40
N ALA A 10 7.45 46.78 6.30
CA ALA A 10 7.73 45.39 5.94
C ALA A 10 6.56 44.87 5.09
N LEU A 11 6.85 44.54 3.83
CA LEU A 11 5.90 43.95 2.89
C LEU A 11 5.78 42.45 3.23
N CYS A 12 4.76 42.07 4.01
CA CYS A 12 4.38 40.67 4.17
C CYS A 12 3.84 40.13 2.84
N LEU A 13 4.69 39.40 2.12
CA LEU A 13 4.27 38.53 1.01
C LEU A 13 3.53 37.33 1.59
N LEU A 14 2.19 37.40 1.61
CA LEU A 14 1.34 36.23 1.79
C LEU A 14 1.54 35.30 0.59
N PHE A 15 2.27 34.20 0.78
CA PHE A 15 2.22 33.07 -0.14
C PHE A 15 0.85 32.39 0.04
N ALA A 16 -0.08 32.72 -0.86
CA ALA A 16 -1.30 31.94 -1.01
C ALA A 16 -0.90 30.57 -1.58
N THR A 17 -0.87 29.55 -0.72
CA THR A 17 -0.77 28.15 -1.13
C THR A 17 -2.05 27.78 -1.87
N LEU A 18 -2.01 27.87 -3.20
CA LEU A 18 -3.05 27.31 -4.05
C LEU A 18 -3.07 25.79 -3.86
N PRO A 19 -4.21 25.17 -3.53
CA PRO A 19 -4.30 23.73 -3.48
C PRO A 19 -4.09 23.20 -4.91
N VAL A 20 -3.02 22.43 -5.11
CA VAL A 20 -2.83 21.65 -6.32
C VAL A 20 -3.90 20.57 -6.31
N THR A 21 -5.00 20.85 -6.98
CA THR A 21 -6.03 19.85 -7.26
C THR A 21 -5.46 18.93 -8.33
N VAL A 22 -5.01 17.74 -7.92
CA VAL A 22 -4.66 16.69 -8.86
C VAL A 22 -5.96 16.37 -9.62
N PRO A 23 -6.02 16.55 -10.95
CA PRO A 23 -7.24 16.28 -11.68
C PRO A 23 -7.59 14.81 -11.49
N VAL A 24 -8.78 14.54 -10.97
CA VAL A 24 -9.36 13.19 -10.98
C VAL A 24 -9.42 12.77 -12.44
N SER A 25 -8.54 11.86 -12.85
CA SER A 25 -8.55 11.34 -14.20
C SER A 25 -9.92 10.71 -14.44
N ALA A 26 -10.62 11.17 -15.47
CA ALA A 26 -11.85 10.53 -15.92
C ALA A 26 -11.59 9.03 -16.16
N GLN A 27 -12.61 8.21 -15.94
CA GLN A 27 -12.54 6.77 -16.20
C GLN A 27 -12.16 6.55 -17.67
N GLN A 28 -11.06 5.86 -17.91
CA GLN A 28 -10.52 5.59 -19.23
C GLN A 28 -10.75 4.12 -19.55
N VAL A 29 -11.46 3.85 -20.64
CA VAL A 29 -11.63 2.49 -21.19
C VAL A 29 -10.67 2.35 -22.37
N THR A 30 -9.92 1.26 -22.40
CA THR A 30 -9.02 0.91 -23.52
C THR A 30 -9.46 -0.42 -24.13
N GLY A 31 -9.43 -0.49 -25.46
CA GLY A 31 -9.91 -1.65 -26.22
C GLY A 31 -11.42 -1.64 -26.46
N THR A 32 -11.92 -2.72 -27.07
CA THR A 32 -13.35 -2.87 -27.40
C THR A 32 -14.13 -3.32 -26.17
N LEU A 33 -14.99 -2.45 -25.62
CA LEU A 33 -15.84 -2.79 -24.48
C LEU A 33 -16.67 -4.03 -24.77
N GLY A 34 -16.77 -4.95 -23.79
CA GLY A 34 -17.43 -6.24 -23.98
C GLY A 34 -16.54 -7.34 -24.52
N SER A 35 -15.25 -7.08 -24.78
CA SER A 35 -14.26 -8.09 -25.17
C SER A 35 -13.36 -8.51 -23.99
N PRO A 36 -12.76 -9.72 -24.00
CA PRO A 36 -11.83 -10.18 -22.97
C PRO A 36 -10.60 -9.28 -22.80
N SER A 37 -10.25 -8.52 -23.84
CA SER A 37 -9.08 -7.62 -23.86
C SER A 37 -9.35 -6.22 -23.31
N ALA A 38 -10.62 -5.87 -23.07
CA ALA A 38 -11.00 -4.55 -22.62
C ALA A 38 -10.43 -4.26 -21.23
N THR A 39 -9.90 -3.05 -21.03
CA THR A 39 -9.46 -2.58 -19.72
C THR A 39 -10.11 -1.27 -19.36
N THR A 40 -10.20 -0.99 -18.06
CA THR A 40 -10.74 0.27 -17.53
C THR A 40 -9.92 0.74 -16.35
N THR A 41 -9.83 2.06 -16.17
CA THR A 41 -9.46 2.64 -14.88
C THR A 41 -10.71 2.75 -13.99
N ILE A 42 -10.50 2.98 -12.69
CA ILE A 42 -11.59 3.24 -11.73
C ILE A 42 -11.36 4.56 -11.01
N SER A 43 -12.43 5.12 -10.44
CA SER A 43 -12.35 6.40 -9.72
C SER A 43 -11.64 6.32 -8.37
N GLY A 44 -11.43 5.11 -7.83
CA GLY A 44 -10.85 4.88 -6.51
C GLY A 44 -11.75 5.26 -5.32
N LYS A 45 -12.99 5.70 -5.55
CA LYS A 45 -13.93 6.12 -4.49
C LYS A 45 -14.44 4.97 -3.62
N GLN A 46 -14.42 3.75 -4.15
CA GLN A 46 -14.84 2.53 -3.47
C GLN A 46 -13.96 1.37 -3.95
N LEU A 47 -13.45 0.59 -3.00
CA LEU A 47 -12.69 -0.64 -3.25
C LEU A 47 -13.31 -1.79 -2.45
N PRO A 48 -13.46 -2.99 -3.03
CA PRO A 48 -13.33 -3.26 -4.47
C PRO A 48 -14.36 -2.46 -5.28
N ALA A 49 -14.03 -2.13 -6.54
CA ALA A 49 -14.96 -1.40 -7.39
C ALA A 49 -16.24 -2.23 -7.62
N PRO A 50 -17.43 -1.60 -7.62
CA PRO A 50 -18.67 -2.30 -7.93
C PRO A 50 -18.60 -2.98 -9.29
N GLN A 51 -19.12 -4.22 -9.36
CA GLN A 51 -19.18 -4.95 -10.62
C GLN A 51 -20.02 -4.18 -11.65
N PRO A 52 -19.53 -3.99 -12.88
CA PRO A 52 -20.30 -3.31 -13.91
C PRO A 52 -21.52 -4.16 -14.29
N LYS A 53 -22.62 -3.50 -14.65
CA LYS A 53 -23.79 -4.19 -15.19
C LYS A 53 -23.41 -4.92 -16.48
N PHE A 54 -23.95 -6.12 -16.68
CA PHE A 54 -23.77 -6.88 -17.91
C PHE A 54 -24.25 -6.06 -19.11
N GLY A 55 -23.35 -5.82 -20.07
CA GLY A 55 -23.64 -5.04 -21.27
C GLY A 55 -24.17 -5.87 -22.46
N GLY A 56 -24.32 -7.18 -22.28
CA GLY A 56 -24.86 -8.08 -23.31
C GLY A 56 -26.37 -8.28 -23.20
N VAL A 57 -26.88 -9.27 -23.92
CA VAL A 57 -28.31 -9.62 -23.93
C VAL A 57 -28.47 -11.11 -23.68
N ILE A 58 -29.29 -11.49 -22.70
CA ILE A 58 -29.65 -12.87 -22.42
C ILE A 58 -31.02 -13.15 -23.04
N LYS A 59 -31.11 -14.19 -23.88
CA LYS A 59 -32.35 -14.69 -24.49
C LYS A 59 -32.54 -16.17 -24.20
N ASP A 60 -33.60 -16.78 -24.73
CA ASP A 60 -33.99 -18.18 -24.47
C ASP A 60 -32.93 -19.22 -24.87
N ASN A 61 -31.97 -18.86 -25.72
CA ASN A 61 -30.83 -19.72 -26.06
C ASN A 61 -29.55 -18.92 -26.30
N ALA A 62 -28.40 -19.62 -26.22
CA ALA A 62 -27.08 -19.01 -26.36
C ALA A 62 -26.84 -18.38 -27.75
N VAL A 63 -27.37 -18.99 -28.81
CA VAL A 63 -27.22 -18.52 -30.20
C VAL A 63 -27.86 -17.15 -30.40
N ASN A 64 -29.00 -16.91 -29.73
CA ASN A 64 -29.74 -15.66 -29.82
C ASN A 64 -29.28 -14.62 -28.79
N SER A 65 -28.39 -14.99 -27.88
CA SER A 65 -27.83 -14.14 -26.83
C SER A 65 -26.58 -13.39 -27.31
N THR A 66 -26.28 -12.25 -26.70
CA THR A 66 -25.06 -11.48 -26.96
C THR A 66 -24.18 -11.52 -25.72
N GLN A 67 -23.00 -12.13 -25.87
CA GLN A 67 -22.00 -12.18 -24.80
C GLN A 67 -21.39 -10.80 -24.56
N TRP A 68 -20.91 -10.58 -23.34
CA TRP A 68 -20.21 -9.36 -22.98
C TRP A 68 -19.26 -9.63 -21.81
N TRP A 69 -18.03 -9.14 -21.95
CA TRP A 69 -17.00 -9.23 -20.92
C TRP A 69 -16.84 -7.89 -20.20
N ALA A 70 -16.87 -7.92 -18.87
CA ALA A 70 -16.52 -6.76 -18.06
C ALA A 70 -15.05 -6.37 -18.31
N PRO A 71 -14.74 -5.07 -18.49
CA PRO A 71 -13.37 -4.64 -18.68
C PRO A 71 -12.54 -4.88 -17.41
N ARG A 72 -11.31 -5.36 -17.57
CA ARG A 72 -10.38 -5.58 -16.46
C ARG A 72 -9.88 -4.25 -15.90
N ILE A 73 -9.85 -4.12 -14.58
CA ILE A 73 -9.32 -2.92 -13.92
C ILE A 73 -7.80 -2.87 -14.10
N VAL A 74 -7.28 -1.72 -14.51
CA VAL A 74 -5.84 -1.44 -14.62
C VAL A 74 -5.52 -0.08 -13.99
N PRO A 75 -4.27 0.15 -13.55
CA PRO A 75 -3.85 1.44 -13.05
C PRO A 75 -3.97 2.51 -14.15
N PRO A 76 -4.24 3.77 -13.80
CA PRO A 76 -4.30 4.85 -14.78
C PRO A 76 -2.97 5.03 -15.51
N LYS A 77 -3.03 5.58 -16.72
CA LYS A 77 -1.82 5.87 -17.50
C LYS A 77 -0.91 6.83 -16.72
N GLY A 78 0.37 6.46 -16.58
CA GLY A 78 1.35 7.24 -15.81
C GLY A 78 1.35 6.95 -14.31
N ALA A 79 0.54 6.01 -13.83
CA ALA A 79 0.66 5.46 -12.49
C ALA A 79 2.11 4.97 -12.22
N PRO A 80 2.73 5.34 -11.09
CA PRO A 80 4.11 4.96 -10.80
C PRO A 80 4.20 3.49 -10.39
N ASN A 81 5.35 2.87 -10.65
CA ASN A 81 5.70 1.62 -9.98
C ASN A 81 6.09 1.92 -8.54
N ILE A 82 5.60 1.11 -7.59
CA ILE A 82 5.88 1.28 -6.17
C ILE A 82 6.79 0.13 -5.73
N LEU A 83 7.95 0.48 -5.18
CA LEU A 83 8.87 -0.48 -4.56
C LEU A 83 9.06 -0.07 -3.09
N PHE A 84 8.60 -0.92 -2.18
CA PHE A 84 8.79 -0.75 -0.75
C PHE A 84 9.84 -1.73 -0.25
N ILE A 85 10.91 -1.20 0.36
CA ILE A 85 12.02 -1.99 0.90
C ILE A 85 12.04 -1.79 2.40
N MET A 86 11.99 -2.89 3.15
CA MET A 86 12.11 -2.90 4.60
C MET A 86 13.29 -3.79 5.00
N THR A 87 14.20 -3.24 5.78
CA THR A 87 15.28 -3.99 6.43
C THR A 87 14.83 -4.45 7.81
N ASP A 88 15.18 -5.68 8.18
CA ASP A 88 14.90 -6.22 9.52
C ASP A 88 16.05 -5.87 10.47
N ASP A 89 15.71 -5.45 11.69
CA ASP A 89 16.65 -5.15 12.79
C ASP A 89 17.82 -4.20 12.46
N ALA A 90 17.61 -3.29 11.52
CA ALA A 90 18.60 -2.28 11.16
C ALA A 90 18.44 -1.00 12.01
N GLY A 91 19.39 -0.76 12.90
CA GLY A 91 19.44 0.48 13.70
C GLY A 91 19.82 1.71 12.87
N PHE A 92 19.25 2.87 13.23
CA PHE A 92 19.48 4.16 12.55
C PHE A 92 20.98 4.53 12.42
N GLY A 93 21.79 4.25 13.44
CA GLY A 93 23.22 4.58 13.47
C GLY A 93 24.15 3.54 12.84
N VAL A 94 23.61 2.48 12.23
CA VAL A 94 24.42 1.41 11.62
C VAL A 94 24.94 1.79 10.22
N PRO A 95 24.10 2.22 9.26
CA PRO A 95 24.54 2.48 7.88
C PRO A 95 25.28 3.81 7.70
N SER A 96 26.25 3.86 6.78
CA SER A 96 26.96 5.09 6.37
C SER A 96 26.02 6.19 5.91
N THR A 97 24.86 5.82 5.35
CA THR A 97 23.82 6.76 4.89
C THR A 97 23.29 7.67 5.99
N PHE A 98 23.43 7.30 7.25
CA PHE A 98 23.04 8.11 8.41
C PHE A 98 24.21 8.41 9.37
N GLY A 99 25.45 8.25 8.90
CA GLY A 99 26.67 8.52 9.67
C GLY A 99 27.23 7.32 10.45
N GLY A 100 26.71 6.12 10.21
CA GLY A 100 27.24 4.87 10.76
C GLY A 100 28.52 4.39 10.09
N VAL A 101 29.15 3.37 10.68
CA VAL A 101 30.45 2.85 10.22
C VAL A 101 30.34 1.81 9.10
N ILE A 102 29.15 1.27 8.85
CA ILE A 102 28.95 0.22 7.84
C ILE A 102 28.74 0.85 6.46
N PRO A 103 29.64 0.63 5.48
CA PRO A 103 29.49 1.21 4.15
C PRO A 103 28.22 0.70 3.45
N THR A 104 27.37 1.63 3.01
CA THR A 104 26.11 1.35 2.32
C THR A 104 25.99 2.16 1.02
N PRO A 105 26.90 1.99 0.05
CA PRO A 105 27.03 2.87 -1.12
C PRO A 105 25.76 2.93 -1.99
N THR A 106 25.00 1.84 -2.06
CA THR A 106 23.71 1.82 -2.79
C THR A 106 22.65 2.68 -2.10
N MET A 107 22.57 2.63 -0.77
CA MET A 107 21.65 3.46 0.01
C MET A 107 22.08 4.93 -0.02
N ASP A 108 23.39 5.21 0.03
CA ASP A 108 23.95 6.55 -0.13
C ASP A 108 23.55 7.17 -1.47
N ARG A 109 23.65 6.39 -2.56
CA ARG A 109 23.23 6.82 -3.89
C ARG A 109 21.74 7.16 -3.95
N ILE A 110 20.88 6.35 -3.33
CA ILE A 110 19.43 6.57 -3.30
C ILE A 110 19.11 7.84 -2.48
N ALA A 111 19.72 7.99 -1.31
CA ALA A 111 19.52 9.14 -0.45
C ALA A 111 19.95 10.46 -1.11
N ASN A 112 21.06 10.45 -1.88
CA ASN A 112 21.53 11.62 -2.61
C ASN A 112 20.64 12.00 -3.80
N ALA A 113 19.86 11.06 -4.33
CA ALA A 113 18.95 11.28 -5.45
C ALA A 113 17.50 11.57 -5.01
N GLY A 114 17.22 11.61 -3.71
CA GLY A 114 15.86 11.67 -3.18
C GLY A 114 15.74 12.34 -1.83
N LEU A 115 14.70 11.97 -1.08
CA LEU A 115 14.45 12.47 0.27
C LEU A 115 15.04 11.53 1.30
N ARG A 116 15.58 12.11 2.37
CA ARG A 116 16.08 11.39 3.55
C ARG A 116 15.43 11.96 4.80
N TYR A 117 14.84 11.09 5.62
CA TYR A 117 14.17 11.47 6.87
C TYR A 117 15.04 11.10 8.07
N ASN A 118 15.20 12.03 9.02
CA ASN A 118 15.88 11.82 10.30
C ASN A 118 14.91 11.55 11.46
N ARG A 119 13.60 11.52 11.17
CA ARG A 119 12.51 11.29 12.12
C ARG A 119 11.49 10.33 11.50
N MET A 120 11.85 9.05 11.45
CA MET A 120 10.99 7.95 11.07
C MET A 120 10.90 6.99 12.25
N PHE A 121 9.70 6.51 12.56
CA PHE A 121 9.45 5.67 13.72
C PHE A 121 8.83 4.35 13.28
N SER A 122 9.34 3.27 13.87
CA SER A 122 8.72 1.95 13.85
C SER A 122 8.15 1.65 15.25
N THR A 123 7.48 0.52 15.40
CA THR A 123 7.29 -0.05 16.74
C THR A 123 8.59 -0.72 17.20
N SER A 124 8.63 -1.24 18.42
CA SER A 124 9.78 -1.98 18.95
C SER A 124 9.84 -3.44 18.51
N LEU A 125 8.88 -3.92 17.70
CA LEU A 125 8.75 -5.33 17.30
C LEU A 125 8.48 -5.45 15.80
N CYS A 126 8.82 -6.60 15.20
CA CYS A 126 8.71 -6.80 13.76
C CYS A 126 7.25 -6.90 13.29
N SER A 127 6.45 -7.85 13.82
CA SER A 127 5.03 -8.01 13.42
C SER A 127 4.21 -6.72 13.59
N PRO A 128 4.28 -5.99 14.73
CA PRO A 128 3.53 -4.75 14.88
C PRO A 128 3.95 -3.63 13.92
N THR A 129 5.26 -3.50 13.63
CA THR A 129 5.76 -2.52 12.63
C THR A 129 5.22 -2.83 11.24
N ARG A 130 5.22 -4.11 10.87
CA ARG A 130 4.75 -4.57 9.56
C ARG A 130 3.24 -4.45 9.43
N ALA A 131 2.48 -4.78 10.47
CA ALA A 131 1.02 -4.58 10.52
C ALA A 131 0.66 -3.10 10.34
N ALA A 132 1.35 -2.20 11.05
CA ALA A 132 1.16 -0.76 10.88
C ALA A 132 1.53 -0.27 9.47
N SER A 133 2.61 -0.80 8.89
CA SER A 133 3.05 -0.47 7.53
C SER A 133 2.06 -0.96 6.47
N LEU A 134 1.49 -2.15 6.65
CA LEU A 134 0.51 -2.72 5.73
C LEU A 134 -0.82 -1.99 5.77
N THR A 135 -1.29 -1.61 6.94
CA THR A 135 -2.67 -1.12 7.13
C THR A 135 -2.77 0.39 7.29
N GLY A 136 -1.66 1.08 7.56
CA GLY A 136 -1.64 2.50 7.94
C GLY A 136 -2.32 2.79 9.29
N ARG A 137 -2.54 1.77 10.12
CA ARG A 137 -3.27 1.87 11.40
C ARG A 137 -2.35 1.58 12.59
N ASN A 138 -2.83 1.94 13.78
CA ASN A 138 -2.19 1.50 15.01
C ASN A 138 -2.23 -0.04 15.09
N HIS A 139 -1.09 -0.66 15.37
CA HIS A 139 -0.93 -2.11 15.37
C HIS A 139 -1.83 -2.82 16.40
N HIS A 140 -2.16 -2.20 17.54
CA HIS A 140 -3.13 -2.76 18.49
C HIS A 140 -4.55 -2.80 17.91
N SER A 141 -4.91 -1.85 17.03
CA SER A 141 -6.24 -1.80 16.41
C SER A 141 -6.42 -2.83 15.29
N VAL A 142 -5.35 -3.55 14.92
CA VAL A 142 -5.35 -4.53 13.82
C VAL A 142 -4.83 -5.90 14.25
N GLY A 143 -4.90 -6.23 15.54
CA GLY A 143 -4.58 -7.57 16.06
C GLY A 143 -3.10 -7.80 16.43
N PHE A 144 -2.23 -6.83 16.19
CA PHE A 144 -0.77 -6.95 16.38
C PHE A 144 -0.25 -6.10 17.54
N GLY A 145 -0.79 -6.33 18.75
CA GLY A 145 -0.24 -5.76 19.97
C GLY A 145 1.13 -6.33 20.37
N VAL A 146 1.51 -7.48 19.81
CA VAL A 146 2.76 -8.21 20.05
C VAL A 146 3.16 -8.99 18.79
N ILE A 147 4.29 -9.71 18.81
CA ILE A 147 4.71 -10.59 17.71
C ILE A 147 3.72 -11.76 17.52
N ALA A 148 3.63 -12.28 16.29
CA ALA A 148 2.65 -13.31 15.92
C ALA A 148 2.74 -14.58 16.80
N GLU A 149 3.96 -14.93 17.24
CA GLU A 149 4.25 -16.10 18.07
C GLU A 149 3.66 -15.98 19.49
N GLN A 150 3.31 -14.76 19.92
CA GLN A 150 2.74 -14.46 21.23
C GLN A 150 1.27 -14.08 21.14
N ALA A 151 0.58 -14.53 20.07
CA ALA A 151 -0.84 -14.31 19.92
C ALA A 151 -1.64 -14.86 21.11
N THR A 152 -2.70 -14.15 21.49
CA THR A 152 -3.63 -14.53 22.56
C THR A 152 -5.07 -14.28 22.12
N GLY A 153 -6.05 -14.77 22.89
CA GLY A 153 -7.47 -14.47 22.63
C GLY A 153 -7.93 -13.07 23.04
N TYR A 154 -7.04 -12.19 23.50
CA TYR A 154 -7.42 -10.84 23.91
C TYR A 154 -7.57 -9.89 22.71
N PRO A 155 -8.54 -8.96 22.74
CA PRO A 155 -8.74 -8.00 21.66
C PRO A 155 -7.46 -7.23 21.32
N GLY A 156 -7.06 -7.25 20.05
CA GLY A 156 -5.86 -6.56 19.56
C GLY A 156 -4.56 -7.35 19.69
N TYR A 157 -4.60 -8.60 20.16
CA TYR A 157 -3.44 -9.47 20.36
C TYR A 157 -3.61 -10.86 19.72
N ASP A 158 -4.62 -11.05 18.89
CA ASP A 158 -4.94 -12.34 18.23
C ASP A 158 -4.12 -12.59 16.96
N SER A 159 -3.34 -11.61 16.50
CA SER A 159 -2.56 -11.63 15.25
C SER A 159 -3.43 -11.81 14.00
N VAL A 160 -4.67 -11.31 14.04
CA VAL A 160 -5.58 -11.33 12.90
C VAL A 160 -5.82 -9.91 12.40
N ILE A 161 -5.44 -9.63 11.15
CA ILE A 161 -5.85 -8.37 10.50
C ILE A 161 -7.28 -8.56 10.00
N GLY A 162 -8.21 -7.88 10.67
CA GLY A 162 -9.63 -7.91 10.30
C GLY A 162 -9.91 -7.40 8.88
N VAL A 163 -11.01 -7.87 8.28
CA VAL A 163 -11.39 -7.54 6.88
C VAL A 163 -11.63 -6.05 6.63
N ASP A 164 -12.03 -5.30 7.65
CA ASP A 164 -12.20 -3.84 7.58
C ASP A 164 -10.84 -3.10 7.57
N ASN A 165 -9.75 -3.81 7.87
CA ASN A 165 -8.41 -3.28 7.93
C ASN A 165 -7.63 -3.53 6.63
N ALA A 166 -8.17 -3.00 5.52
CA ALA A 166 -7.56 -3.15 4.20
C ALA A 166 -6.05 -2.83 4.21
N THR A 167 -5.27 -3.75 3.65
CA THR A 167 -3.82 -3.61 3.48
C THR A 167 -3.50 -2.80 2.22
N ILE A 168 -2.30 -2.25 2.16
CA ILE A 168 -1.79 -1.58 0.96
C ILE A 168 -1.74 -2.53 -0.24
N GLY A 169 -1.44 -3.83 -0.02
CA GLY A 169 -1.52 -4.86 -1.05
C GLY A 169 -2.92 -4.93 -1.64
N ARG A 170 -3.95 -5.06 -0.79
CA ARG A 170 -5.35 -5.10 -1.22
C ARG A 170 -5.76 -3.84 -1.97
N ILE A 171 -5.40 -2.67 -1.44
CA ILE A 171 -5.72 -1.37 -2.05
C ILE A 171 -5.08 -1.27 -3.45
N LEU A 172 -3.81 -1.62 -3.60
CA LEU A 172 -3.11 -1.57 -4.88
C LEU A 172 -3.67 -2.60 -5.88
N ARG A 173 -3.87 -3.85 -5.44
CA ARG A 173 -4.44 -4.90 -6.28
C ARG A 173 -5.83 -4.54 -6.80
N ASP A 174 -6.70 -4.03 -5.94
CA ASP A 174 -8.06 -3.64 -6.34
C ASP A 174 -8.08 -2.39 -7.24
N ASN A 175 -6.99 -1.62 -7.29
CA ASN A 175 -6.74 -0.57 -8.29
C ASN A 175 -6.02 -1.08 -9.56
N GLY A 176 -5.87 -2.39 -9.71
CA GLY A 176 -5.34 -3.05 -10.91
C GLY A 176 -3.82 -3.22 -10.94
N TYR A 177 -3.09 -2.88 -9.87
CA TYR A 177 -1.65 -3.16 -9.81
C TYR A 177 -1.40 -4.66 -9.71
N ALA A 178 -0.33 -5.12 -10.35
CA ALA A 178 0.26 -6.41 -10.02
C ALA A 178 1.07 -6.26 -8.72
N THR A 179 0.85 -7.15 -7.77
CA THR A 179 1.39 -7.03 -6.41
C THR A 179 2.23 -8.25 -6.05
N ALA A 180 3.38 -8.02 -5.41
CA ALA A 180 4.26 -9.11 -4.99
C ALA A 180 4.99 -8.78 -3.68
N TRP A 181 5.20 -9.80 -2.84
CA TRP A 181 5.97 -9.73 -1.60
C TRP A 181 7.14 -10.70 -1.66
N PHE A 182 8.34 -10.21 -1.34
CA PHE A 182 9.55 -11.01 -1.25
C PHE A 182 10.18 -10.90 0.15
N GLY A 183 10.51 -12.04 0.75
CA GLY A 183 11.16 -12.12 2.06
C GLY A 183 10.20 -12.33 3.23
N LYS A 184 10.56 -11.80 4.39
CA LYS A 184 9.82 -11.99 5.65
C LYS A 184 8.45 -11.32 5.61
N ASP A 185 7.41 -12.06 6.01
CA ASP A 185 6.06 -11.53 6.26
C ASP A 185 5.87 -11.17 7.75
N HIS A 186 5.89 -12.17 8.65
CA HIS A 186 5.72 -12.01 10.10
C HIS A 186 4.38 -11.38 10.52
N ASN A 187 3.34 -11.47 9.68
CA ASN A 187 1.97 -11.07 9.96
C ASN A 187 0.93 -12.18 9.71
N THR A 188 1.35 -13.37 9.32
CA THR A 188 0.52 -14.58 9.42
C THR A 188 0.47 -15.05 10.88
N PRO A 189 -0.72 -15.24 11.50
CA PRO A 189 -0.82 -15.83 12.83
C PRO A 189 -0.18 -17.22 12.84
N THR A 190 0.64 -17.50 13.86
CA THR A 190 1.45 -18.73 13.91
C THR A 190 0.60 -20.02 13.87
N TYR A 191 -0.64 -19.96 14.38
CA TYR A 191 -1.59 -21.07 14.34
C TYR A 191 -2.27 -21.28 12.98
N GLU A 192 -2.13 -20.33 12.03
CA GLU A 192 -2.54 -20.46 10.61
C GLU A 192 -1.34 -20.63 9.67
N ALA A 193 -0.11 -20.61 10.18
CA ALA A 193 1.12 -20.78 9.41
C ALA A 193 1.37 -22.26 9.05
N SER A 194 0.47 -22.84 8.25
CA SER A 194 0.52 -24.23 7.82
C SER A 194 0.46 -24.37 6.29
N GLN A 195 0.84 -25.53 5.76
CA GLN A 195 0.64 -25.83 4.33
C GLN A 195 -0.83 -26.11 3.97
N ALA A 196 -1.71 -26.19 4.97
CA ALA A 196 -3.14 -26.32 4.78
C ALA A 196 -3.82 -24.94 4.83
N GLU A 197 -4.90 -24.83 4.05
CA GLU A 197 -5.85 -23.72 4.10
C GLU A 197 -6.37 -23.48 5.53
N PRO A 198 -6.77 -22.25 5.90
CA PRO A 198 -6.94 -21.08 5.03
C PRO A 198 -5.66 -20.25 4.81
N PHE A 199 -5.46 -19.72 3.59
CA PHE A 199 -4.40 -18.74 3.29
C PHE A 199 -4.86 -17.27 3.40
N THR A 200 -5.96 -17.00 4.12
CA THR A 200 -6.56 -15.66 4.22
C THR A 200 -5.68 -14.65 4.94
N GLN A 201 -4.91 -15.10 5.95
CA GLN A 201 -3.97 -14.24 6.68
C GLN A 201 -2.56 -14.20 6.07
N TRP A 202 -2.29 -15.00 5.03
CA TRP A 202 -1.02 -15.00 4.33
C TRP A 202 -0.90 -13.78 3.39
N PRO A 203 0.30 -13.40 2.93
CA PRO A 203 0.47 -12.32 1.95
C PRO A 203 -0.46 -12.46 0.73
N THR A 204 -0.69 -13.69 0.26
CA THR A 204 -1.60 -13.98 -0.87
C THR A 204 -3.07 -13.71 -0.56
N GLY A 205 -3.50 -13.96 0.68
CA GLY A 205 -4.83 -13.54 1.18
C GLY A 205 -4.93 -12.03 1.41
N MET A 206 -3.80 -11.38 1.71
CA MET A 206 -3.69 -9.96 2.05
C MET A 206 -3.44 -9.03 0.86
N GLY A 207 -3.73 -9.49 -0.35
CA GLY A 207 -3.70 -8.64 -1.55
C GLY A 207 -2.35 -8.58 -2.27
N PHE A 208 -1.47 -9.57 -2.05
CA PHE A 208 -0.28 -9.75 -2.88
C PHE A 208 -0.49 -10.94 -3.83
N ASP A 209 -0.49 -10.71 -5.14
CA ASP A 209 -0.72 -11.77 -6.14
C ASP A 209 0.39 -12.83 -6.14
N TYR A 210 1.59 -12.46 -5.69
CA TYR A 210 2.74 -13.35 -5.58
C TYR A 210 3.44 -13.18 -4.23
N PHE A 211 3.84 -14.30 -3.63
CA PHE A 211 4.65 -14.32 -2.41
C PHE A 211 5.80 -15.31 -2.55
N TYR A 212 7.01 -14.86 -2.22
CA TYR A 212 8.18 -15.72 -2.09
C TYR A 212 8.96 -15.34 -0.82
N GLY A 213 8.96 -16.22 0.17
CA GLY A 213 9.60 -15.95 1.45
C GLY A 213 9.12 -16.87 2.56
N PHE A 214 9.09 -16.35 3.78
CA PHE A 214 8.70 -17.08 4.99
C PHE A 214 7.78 -16.22 5.86
N VAL A 215 6.89 -16.88 6.60
CA VAL A 215 5.83 -16.22 7.38
C VAL A 215 6.15 -16.07 8.87
N GLY A 216 7.10 -16.84 9.40
CA GLY A 216 7.52 -16.75 10.80
C GLY A 216 8.44 -15.54 11.09
N GLY A 217 8.74 -15.34 12.39
CA GLY A 217 9.71 -14.34 12.85
C GLY A 217 11.14 -14.63 12.41
N ASP A 218 11.53 -15.90 12.37
CA ASP A 218 12.87 -16.34 11.98
C ASP A 218 12.79 -17.36 10.83
N ALA A 219 13.88 -17.51 10.08
CA ALA A 219 14.03 -18.45 8.97
C ALA A 219 15.09 -19.51 9.30
#